data_AF-A0A3R9YIV4-F1
#
_entry.id   AF-A0A3R9YIV4-F1
#
_cell.length_a   1.000
_cell.length_b   1.000
_cell.length_c   1.000
_cell.angle_alpha   90.00
_cell.angle_beta   90.00
_cell.angle_gamma   90.00
#
_symmetry.space_group_name_H-M   'P 1'
#
loop_
_entity.id
_entity.type
_entity.pdbx_description
1 polymer ?
#
loop_
_entity_poly.entity_id
_entity_poly.type
_entity_poly.pdbx_seq_one_letter_code
_entity_poly.pdbx_strand_id
1 'polypeptide(L)'
;MKKEQVMTIQWFNTEQYPTVFLGNSEASKEYKEQLYKQFVSQFGFDKVAAYERVKNLTYLLEGKQGYNSGKEYDTPPALPCFLDHAMYFRNTKLDTTIVVSHPYQFDLELMSEFLNQLNLESIVWFNDKSFYMTKSTPTIMIGAQEKLENLNMNANNRIWQCS
;
A
#
# COMPACT_ATOMS: atom_id res chain seq x y z
N MET A 1 -4.87 -10.33 -32.91
CA MET A 1 -4.28 -9.39 -31.93
C MET A 1 -5.22 -9.26 -30.75
N LYS A 2 -4.85 -9.79 -29.57
CA LYS A 2 -5.57 -9.47 -28.33
C LYS A 2 -5.23 -8.03 -27.97
N LYS A 3 -6.22 -7.15 -27.85
CA LYS A 3 -6.01 -5.81 -27.29
C LYS A 3 -5.55 -6.01 -25.84
N GLU A 4 -4.34 -5.58 -25.49
CA GLU A 4 -4.00 -5.39 -24.08
C GLU A 4 -5.01 -4.39 -23.51
N GLN A 5 -5.82 -4.84 -22.56
CA GLN A 5 -6.64 -3.95 -21.75
C GLN A 5 -5.66 -3.07 -20.97
N VAL A 6 -5.72 -1.76 -21.18
CA VAL A 6 -5.02 -0.81 -20.31
C VAL A 6 -5.73 -0.87 -18.96
N MET A 7 -5.22 -1.72 -18.07
CA MET A 7 -5.70 -1.84 -16.69
C MET A 7 -5.51 -0.47 -16.04
N THR A 8 -6.61 0.22 -15.78
CA THR A 8 -6.59 1.51 -15.10
C THR A 8 -7.00 1.24 -13.66
N ILE A 9 -6.16 1.65 -12.70
CA ILE A 9 -6.44 1.45 -11.28
C ILE A 9 -7.79 2.08 -10.95
N GLN A 10 -8.71 1.26 -10.44
CA GLN A 10 -10.02 1.73 -10.02
C GLN A 10 -9.93 2.25 -8.59
N TRP A 11 -10.05 3.58 -8.44
CA TRP A 11 -9.99 4.26 -7.14
C TRP A 11 -11.37 4.41 -6.51
N PHE A 12 -11.43 4.13 -5.21
CA PHE A 12 -12.60 4.28 -4.36
C PHE A 12 -12.32 5.28 -3.24
N ASN A 13 -13.36 5.88 -2.65
CA ASN A 13 -13.21 6.74 -1.47
C ASN A 13 -12.86 5.89 -0.24
N THR A 14 -12.04 6.44 0.66
CA THR A 14 -11.63 5.78 1.91
C THR A 14 -12.65 5.87 3.05
N GLU A 15 -13.84 6.41 2.79
CA GLU A 15 -14.91 6.55 3.81
C GLU A 15 -15.42 5.20 4.33
N GLN A 16 -15.34 4.17 3.48
CA GLN A 16 -15.79 2.82 3.79
C GLN A 16 -14.59 1.88 3.88
N TYR A 17 -14.64 0.97 4.85
CA TYR A 17 -13.63 -0.08 4.97
C TYR A 17 -13.67 -0.98 3.73
N PRO A 18 -12.52 -1.31 3.14
CA PRO A 18 -12.46 -2.02 1.86
C PRO A 18 -12.70 -3.53 2.02
N THR A 19 -13.90 -3.93 2.41
CA THR A 19 -14.32 -5.34 2.57
C THR A 19 -14.11 -6.16 1.30
N VAL A 20 -14.21 -5.53 0.13
CA VAL A 20 -13.98 -6.16 -1.19
C VAL A 20 -12.55 -6.68 -1.33
N PHE A 21 -11.57 -6.03 -0.69
CA PHE A 21 -10.14 -6.37 -0.79
C PHE A 21 -9.65 -7.18 0.42
N LEU A 22 -10.31 -7.02 1.57
CA LEU A 22 -9.86 -7.52 2.88
C LEU A 22 -10.77 -8.60 3.49
N GLY A 23 -11.82 -9.03 2.79
CA GLY A 23 -12.71 -10.09 3.23
C GLY A 23 -13.63 -9.72 4.41
N ASN A 24 -14.55 -10.63 4.72
CA ASN A 24 -15.61 -10.46 5.71
C ASN A 24 -15.52 -11.56 6.78
N SER A 25 -14.81 -11.33 7.89
CA SER A 25 -15.04 -12.12 9.11
C SER A 25 -15.72 -11.23 10.17
N GLU A 26 -16.99 -11.54 10.47
CA GLU A 26 -17.88 -10.68 11.26
C GLU A 26 -17.40 -10.44 12.70
N ALA A 27 -16.69 -11.41 13.29
CA ALA A 27 -16.30 -11.38 14.70
C ALA A 27 -15.29 -10.28 15.09
N SER A 28 -14.75 -9.52 14.12
CA SER A 28 -13.78 -8.44 14.37
C SER A 28 -13.96 -7.20 13.49
N LYS A 29 -15.08 -7.12 12.75
CA LYS A 29 -15.29 -6.11 11.72
C LYS A 29 -15.18 -4.68 12.26
N GLU A 30 -15.91 -4.35 13.32
CA GLU A 30 -15.91 -2.99 13.89
C GLU A 30 -14.51 -2.51 14.31
N TYR A 31 -13.73 -3.38 14.93
CA TYR A 31 -12.38 -3.05 15.37
C TYR A 31 -11.42 -2.83 14.18
N LYS A 32 -11.50 -3.68 13.15
CA LYS A 32 -10.73 -3.50 11.90
C LYS A 32 -11.11 -2.21 11.19
N GLU A 33 -12.39 -1.88 11.13
CA GLU A 33 -12.88 -0.62 10.56
C GLU A 33 -12.36 0.60 11.33
N GLN A 34 -12.28 0.52 12.66
CA GLN A 34 -11.70 1.58 13.49
C GLN A 34 -10.21 1.76 13.21
N LEU A 35 -9.43 0.67 13.17
CA LEU A 35 -8.00 0.71 12.85
C LEU A 35 -7.76 1.30 11.45
N TYR A 36 -8.56 0.88 10.46
CA TYR A 36 -8.51 1.43 9.11
C TYR A 36 -8.82 2.94 9.08
N LYS A 37 -9.89 3.38 9.75
CA LYS A 37 -10.26 4.80 9.81
C LYS A 37 -9.18 5.64 10.50
N GLN A 38 -8.57 5.11 11.56
CA GLN A 38 -7.44 5.76 12.22
C GLN A 38 -6.24 5.88 11.27
N PHE A 39 -5.87 4.79 10.58
CA PHE A 39 -4.79 4.79 9.60
C PHE A 39 -5.03 5.81 8.48
N VAL A 40 -6.19 5.77 7.85
CA VAL A 40 -6.60 6.69 6.78
C VAL A 40 -6.56 8.14 7.27
N SER A 41 -7.14 8.42 8.44
CA SER A 41 -7.18 9.77 9.00
C SER A 41 -5.80 10.29 9.38
N GLN A 42 -4.91 9.43 9.89
CA GLN A 42 -3.56 9.81 10.32
C GLN A 42 -2.71 10.29 9.15
N PHE A 43 -2.80 9.63 8.00
CA PHE A 43 -2.01 9.95 6.81
C PHE A 43 -2.77 10.78 5.77
N GLY A 44 -4.05 11.08 6.04
CA GLY A 44 -4.90 11.90 5.18
C GLY A 44 -5.24 11.24 3.84
N PHE A 45 -5.28 9.91 3.78
CA PHE A 45 -5.66 9.21 2.54
C PHE A 45 -7.14 9.44 2.23
N ASP A 46 -7.45 9.75 0.98
CA ASP A 46 -8.81 9.99 0.51
C ASP A 46 -9.23 9.00 -0.58
N LYS A 47 -8.28 8.25 -1.13
CA LYS A 47 -8.52 7.20 -2.13
C LYS A 47 -7.84 5.88 -1.76
N VAL A 48 -8.49 4.78 -2.13
CA VAL A 48 -7.99 3.41 -2.00
C VAL A 48 -8.31 2.61 -3.25
N ALA A 49 -7.46 1.65 -3.61
CA ALA A 49 -7.70 0.69 -4.67
C ALA A 49 -7.12 -0.68 -4.32
N ALA A 50 -7.65 -1.75 -4.91
CA ALA A 50 -6.97 -3.04 -4.88
C ALA A 50 -5.57 -2.92 -5.47
N TYR A 51 -4.60 -3.65 -4.93
CA TYR A 51 -3.31 -3.74 -5.59
C TYR A 51 -3.45 -4.56 -6.87
N GLU A 52 -3.10 -3.94 -7.98
CA GLU A 52 -2.92 -4.58 -9.27
C GLU A 52 -1.53 -4.22 -9.79
N ARG A 53 -0.83 -5.21 -10.34
CA ARG A 53 0.51 -5.01 -10.89
C ARG A 53 0.44 -4.03 -12.08
N VAL A 54 1.16 -2.93 -11.97
CA VAL A 54 1.34 -1.93 -13.04
C VAL A 54 2.67 -2.13 -13.76
N LYS A 55 2.81 -1.59 -14.98
CA LYS A 55 4.05 -1.75 -15.77
C LYS A 55 5.24 -1.02 -15.14
N ASN A 56 5.01 0.09 -14.45
CA ASN A 56 6.06 0.81 -13.72
C ASN A 56 5.54 1.23 -12.34
N LEU A 57 5.81 0.40 -11.33
CA LEU A 57 5.42 0.65 -9.95
C LEU A 57 6.12 1.90 -9.41
N THR A 58 7.41 2.09 -9.70
CA THR A 58 8.16 3.25 -9.21
C THR A 58 7.53 4.56 -9.68
N TYR A 59 7.15 4.67 -10.95
CA TYR A 59 6.48 5.86 -11.50
C TYR A 59 5.16 6.13 -10.80
N LEU A 60 4.35 5.10 -10.57
CA LEU A 60 3.09 5.26 -9.86
C LEU A 60 3.31 5.83 -8.45
N LEU A 61 4.28 5.28 -7.71
CA LEU A 61 4.56 5.69 -6.33
C LEU A 61 5.27 7.05 -6.24
N GLU A 62 5.98 7.47 -7.28
CA GLU A 62 6.50 8.83 -7.43
C GLU A 62 5.43 9.86 -7.84
N GLY A 63 4.22 9.41 -8.19
CA GLY A 63 3.14 10.28 -8.71
C GLY A 63 3.29 10.63 -10.19
N LYS A 64 4.18 9.95 -10.92
CA LYS A 64 4.41 10.18 -12.36
C LYS A 64 3.27 9.58 -13.18
N GLN A 65 2.89 10.29 -14.23
CA GLN A 65 1.97 9.78 -15.24
C GLN A 65 2.65 8.68 -16.08
N GLY A 66 1.85 7.88 -16.79
CA GLY A 66 2.39 6.88 -17.72
C GLY A 66 2.92 5.61 -17.06
N TYR A 67 2.59 5.34 -15.79
CA TYR A 67 2.96 4.10 -15.10
C TYR A 67 2.50 2.79 -15.80
N ASN A 68 1.61 2.89 -16.80
CA ASN A 68 1.16 1.76 -17.64
C ASN A 68 1.51 1.90 -19.14
N SER A 69 2.38 2.84 -19.53
CA SER A 69 2.75 3.06 -20.95
C SER A 69 3.87 2.15 -21.47
N GLY A 70 4.57 1.42 -20.60
CA GLY A 70 5.71 0.56 -20.95
C GLY A 70 5.36 -0.71 -21.74
N LYS A 71 6.38 -1.46 -22.16
CA LYS A 71 6.24 -2.82 -22.71
C LYS A 71 6.46 -3.91 -21.66
N GLU A 72 7.27 -3.61 -20.67
CA GLU A 72 7.68 -4.53 -19.62
C GLU A 72 7.26 -3.98 -18.26
N TYR A 73 7.24 -4.89 -17.29
CA TYR A 73 6.97 -4.59 -15.89
C TYR A 73 8.30 -4.41 -15.17
N ASP A 74 8.45 -3.37 -14.35
CA ASP A 74 9.60 -3.19 -13.46
C ASP A 74 9.59 -4.14 -12.25
N THR A 75 8.45 -4.75 -11.97
CA THR A 75 8.28 -5.79 -10.96
C THR A 75 8.37 -7.20 -11.56
N PRO A 76 8.77 -8.25 -10.81
CA PRO A 76 8.69 -9.64 -11.23
C PRO A 76 7.24 -10.11 -11.47
N PRO A 77 7.04 -11.16 -12.30
CA PRO A 77 5.70 -11.65 -12.65
C PRO A 77 4.95 -12.35 -11.51
N ALA A 78 5.68 -13.01 -10.62
CA ALA A 78 5.11 -13.53 -9.38
C ALA A 78 5.08 -12.41 -8.35
N LEU A 79 3.92 -12.20 -7.72
CA LEU A 79 3.79 -11.25 -6.61
C LEU A 79 4.60 -11.77 -5.42
N PRO A 80 5.57 -10.99 -4.90
CA PRO A 80 6.24 -11.31 -3.66
C PRO A 80 5.25 -11.48 -2.51
N CYS A 81 5.57 -12.36 -1.56
CA CYS A 81 4.71 -12.65 -0.41
C CYS A 81 4.37 -11.39 0.42
N PHE A 82 5.28 -10.42 0.49
CA PHE A 82 5.06 -9.18 1.23
C PHE A 82 4.02 -8.24 0.58
N LEU A 83 3.56 -8.52 -0.66
CA LEU A 83 2.45 -7.81 -1.32
C LEU A 83 1.11 -8.56 -1.21
N ASP A 84 1.05 -9.60 -0.40
CA ASP A 84 -0.19 -10.29 -0.10
C ASP A 84 -1.17 -9.36 0.66
N HIS A 85 -2.42 -9.35 0.22
CA HIS A 85 -3.46 -8.40 0.66
C HIS A 85 -3.07 -6.91 0.52
N ALA A 86 -2.22 -6.58 -0.47
CA ALA A 86 -1.85 -5.21 -0.75
C ALA A 86 -2.99 -4.38 -1.35
N MET A 87 -2.95 -3.09 -1.08
CA MET A 87 -3.83 -2.06 -1.64
C MET A 87 -3.00 -0.83 -1.99
N TYR A 88 -3.45 -0.07 -2.97
CA TYR A 88 -2.97 1.29 -3.15
C TYR A 88 -3.75 2.25 -2.27
N PHE A 89 -3.06 3.19 -1.64
CA PHE A 89 -3.66 4.34 -0.96
C PHE A 89 -3.14 5.62 -1.59
N ARG A 90 -4.03 6.59 -1.78
CA ARG A 90 -3.68 7.89 -2.32
C ARG A 90 -4.21 9.01 -1.44
N ASN A 91 -3.37 10.02 -1.26
CA ASN A 91 -3.71 11.32 -0.72
C ASN A 91 -3.66 12.31 -1.89
N THR A 92 -4.82 12.69 -2.43
CA THR A 92 -4.87 13.53 -3.64
C THR A 92 -4.39 14.96 -3.39
N LYS A 93 -4.47 15.46 -2.16
CA LYS A 93 -3.99 16.81 -1.80
C LYS A 93 -2.48 16.91 -1.83
N LEU A 94 -1.79 15.84 -1.42
CA LEU A 94 -0.32 15.76 -1.42
C LEU A 94 0.26 15.14 -2.70
N ASP A 95 -0.61 14.71 -3.61
CA ASP A 95 -0.24 13.91 -4.79
C ASP A 95 0.72 12.76 -4.44
N THR A 96 0.30 11.99 -3.44
CA THR A 96 1.05 10.85 -2.91
C THR A 96 0.26 9.58 -3.12
N THR A 97 0.89 8.58 -3.73
CA THR A 97 0.39 7.21 -3.80
C THR A 97 1.38 6.28 -3.13
N ILE A 98 0.88 5.37 -2.30
CA ILE A 98 1.68 4.33 -1.64
C ILE A 98 1.01 2.97 -1.80
N VAL A 99 1.78 1.91 -1.60
CA VAL A 99 1.24 0.56 -1.38
C VAL A 99 1.16 0.32 0.13
N VAL A 100 0.06 -0.25 0.59
CA VAL A 100 -0.11 -0.75 1.95
C VAL A 100 -0.40 -2.23 1.88
N SER A 101 0.34 -3.04 2.64
CA SER A 101 0.23 -4.50 2.60
C SER A 101 0.10 -5.12 4.00
N HIS A 102 -0.55 -6.29 4.06
CA HIS A 102 -0.82 -7.04 5.28
C HIS A 102 -0.50 -8.54 5.10
N PRO A 103 0.76 -8.88 4.83
CA PRO A 103 1.09 -10.20 4.29
C PRO A 103 0.97 -11.31 5.35
N TYR A 104 0.46 -12.48 4.96
CA TYR A 104 0.47 -13.66 5.83
C TYR A 104 1.89 -14.19 6.10
N GLN A 105 2.77 -14.08 5.09
CA GLN A 105 4.17 -14.45 5.18
C GLN A 105 5.02 -13.22 4.93
N PHE A 106 5.92 -12.92 5.87
CA PHE A 106 6.77 -11.75 5.77
C PHE A 106 8.24 -12.15 5.85
N ASP A 107 8.97 -11.82 4.79
CA ASP A 107 10.41 -11.95 4.68
C ASP A 107 11.00 -10.55 4.46
N LEU A 108 11.69 -10.05 5.49
CA LEU A 108 12.26 -8.70 5.48
C LEU A 108 13.43 -8.58 4.50
N GLU A 109 14.22 -9.63 4.32
CA GLU A 109 15.38 -9.62 3.42
C GLU A 109 14.92 -9.58 1.96
N LEU A 110 13.97 -10.46 1.61
CA LEU A 110 13.35 -10.47 0.28
C LEU A 110 12.70 -9.13 -0.06
N MET A 111 11.98 -8.53 0.90
CA MET A 111 11.38 -7.21 0.69
C MET A 111 12.44 -6.14 0.49
N SER A 112 13.47 -6.11 1.34
CA SER A 112 14.53 -5.10 1.27
C SER A 112 15.29 -5.19 -0.07
N GLU A 113 15.63 -6.39 -0.53
CA GLU A 113 16.28 -6.58 -1.83
C GLU A 113 15.41 -6.05 -2.97
N PHE A 114 14.13 -6.40 -2.98
CA PHE A 114 13.18 -5.95 -4.00
C PHE A 114 13.03 -4.42 -4.03
N LEU A 115 12.85 -3.80 -2.85
CA LEU A 115 12.64 -2.36 -2.76
C LEU A 115 13.89 -1.58 -3.17
N ASN A 116 15.08 -2.08 -2.80
CA ASN A 116 16.36 -1.50 -3.23
C ASN A 116 16.51 -1.51 -4.76
N GLN A 117 16.09 -2.59 -5.44
CA GLN A 117 16.14 -2.68 -6.91
C GLN A 117 15.25 -1.62 -7.59
N LEU A 118 14.17 -1.19 -6.92
CA LEU A 118 13.22 -0.22 -7.44
C LEU A 118 13.43 1.20 -6.92
N ASN A 119 14.44 1.40 -6.06
CA ASN A 119 14.69 2.65 -5.33
C ASN A 119 13.44 3.11 -4.56
N LEU A 120 12.80 2.18 -3.85
CA LEU A 120 11.64 2.41 -3.01
C LEU A 120 11.99 2.16 -1.54
N GLU A 121 11.19 2.74 -0.66
CA GLU A 121 11.36 2.65 0.78
C GLU A 121 10.14 2.00 1.43
N SER A 122 10.29 1.56 2.68
CA SER A 122 9.17 1.05 3.46
C SER A 122 9.15 1.51 4.91
N ILE A 123 7.94 1.57 5.47
CA ILE A 123 7.71 1.68 6.92
C ILE A 123 6.96 0.43 7.34
N VAL A 124 7.54 -0.31 8.30
CA VAL A 124 6.98 -1.58 8.79
C VAL A 124 6.50 -1.41 10.23
N TRP A 125 5.22 -1.70 10.46
CA TRP A 125 4.67 -1.83 11.80
C TRP A 125 4.40 -3.29 12.10
N PHE A 126 5.24 -3.86 12.95
CA PHE A 126 4.96 -5.12 13.61
C PHE A 126 3.86 -4.90 14.67
N ASN A 127 2.98 -5.89 14.88
CA ASN A 127 1.91 -5.95 15.92
C ASN A 127 0.46 -5.57 15.50
N ASP A 128 -0.32 -5.10 16.48
CA ASP A 128 -1.78 -4.96 16.56
C ASP A 128 -2.41 -3.89 15.63
N LYS A 129 -1.64 -3.40 14.65
CA LYS A 129 -2.04 -2.31 13.75
C LYS A 129 -2.56 -2.77 12.39
N SER A 130 -2.44 -4.06 12.10
CA SER A 130 -3.09 -4.64 10.93
C SER A 130 -4.60 -4.51 11.02
N PHE A 131 -5.16 -3.75 10.10
CA PHE A 131 -6.59 -3.66 9.88
C PHE A 131 -7.11 -4.79 8.98
N TYR A 132 -6.25 -5.74 8.56
CA TYR A 132 -6.66 -6.98 7.90
C TYR A 132 -6.76 -8.16 8.87
N MET A 133 -5.65 -8.51 9.52
CA MET A 133 -5.51 -9.63 10.46
C MET A 133 -4.75 -9.14 11.70
N THR A 134 -5.47 -8.46 12.58
CA THR A 134 -4.91 -7.78 13.74
C THR A 134 -4.11 -8.75 14.63
N LYS A 135 -2.92 -8.32 15.07
CA LYS A 135 -1.97 -9.08 15.91
C LYS A 135 -1.31 -10.28 15.22
N SER A 136 -1.65 -10.55 13.95
CA SER A 136 -1.11 -11.69 13.21
C SER A 136 -0.25 -11.28 12.02
N THR A 137 -0.58 -10.18 11.34
CA THR A 137 0.21 -9.69 10.20
C THR A 137 0.79 -8.31 10.50
N PRO A 138 2.00 -7.98 10.01
CA PRO A 138 2.49 -6.61 10.02
C PRO A 138 1.64 -5.73 9.10
N THR A 139 1.73 -4.42 9.28
CA THR A 139 1.30 -3.44 8.27
C THR A 139 2.52 -2.83 7.65
N ILE A 140 2.61 -2.87 6.32
CA ILE A 140 3.77 -2.38 5.57
C ILE A 140 3.29 -1.26 4.67
N MET A 141 3.90 -0.09 4.78
CA MET A 141 3.76 1.00 3.81
C MET A 141 4.98 1.00 2.89
N ILE A 142 4.77 1.03 1.58
CA ILE A 142 5.82 1.09 0.56
C ILE A 142 5.57 2.31 -0.31
N GLY A 143 6.60 3.10 -0.58
CA GLY A 143 6.51 4.31 -1.39
C GLY A 143 7.87 4.84 -1.81
N ALA A 144 7.87 5.87 -2.66
CA ALA A 144 9.08 6.66 -2.89
C ALA A 144 9.47 7.39 -1.58
N GLN A 145 10.76 7.50 -1.30
CA GLN A 145 11.29 8.07 -0.05
C GLN A 145 10.64 9.42 0.30
N GLU A 146 10.72 10.39 -0.63
CA GLU A 146 10.15 11.73 -0.45
C GLU A 146 8.65 11.70 -0.12
N LYS A 147 7.92 10.75 -0.70
CA LYS A 147 6.47 10.62 -0.49
C LYS A 147 6.16 10.08 0.90
N LEU A 148 6.94 9.11 1.40
CA LEU A 148 6.81 8.61 2.76
C LEU A 148 7.21 9.67 3.81
N GLU A 149 8.27 10.43 3.55
CA GLU A 149 8.70 11.55 4.41
C GLU A 149 7.62 12.63 4.50
N ASN A 150 7.01 13.01 3.37
CA ASN A 150 5.91 13.98 3.33
C ASN A 150 4.68 13.49 4.12
N LEU A 151 4.34 12.20 4.03
CA LEU A 151 3.25 11.63 4.84
C LEU A 151 3.57 11.65 6.33
N ASN A 152 4.82 11.33 6.70
CA ASN A 152 5.29 11.34 8.08
C ASN A 152 5.24 12.74 8.70
N MET A 153 5.76 13.76 8.01
CA MET A 153 5.76 15.15 8.49
C MET A 153 4.34 15.69 8.71
N ASN A 154 3.38 15.30 7.85
CA ASN A 154 1.99 15.72 7.98
C ASN A 154 1.20 14.96 9.07
N ALA A 155 1.70 13.82 9.54
CA ALA A 155 1.04 13.01 10.57
C ALA A 155 1.23 13.55 12.02
N ASN A 156 1.74 14.78 12.22
CA ASN A 156 1.93 15.43 13.53
C ASN A 156 2.60 14.52 14.59
N ASN A 157 3.82 14.05 14.31
CA ASN A 157 4.77 13.42 15.24
C ASN A 157 4.17 12.38 16.22
N ARG A 158 3.85 11.19 15.69
CA ARG A 158 4.12 9.90 16.35
C ARG A 158 4.40 8.84 15.29
N ILE A 159 5.48 8.98 14.53
CA ILE A 159 6.05 7.77 13.93
C ILE A 159 6.84 7.05 15.01
N TRP A 160 6.25 5.93 15.40
CA TRP A 160 6.91 4.76 15.93
C TRP A 160 8.17 4.52 15.10
N GLN A 161 9.29 5.04 15.58
CA GLN A 161 10.60 4.61 15.09
C GLN A 161 10.67 3.11 15.35
N CYS A 162 11.07 2.35 14.34
CA CYS A 162 11.56 1.00 14.55
C CYS A 162 12.70 1.09 15.57
N SER A 163 12.44 0.62 16.79
CA SER A 163 13.49 0.25 17.74
C SER A 163 14.05 -1.11 17.37
#